data_AF-A0A5B7IEE5-F1
#
_entry.id   AF-A0A5B7IEE5-F1
#
_cell.length_a   1.000
_cell.length_b   1.000
_cell.length_c   1.000
_cell.angle_alpha   90.00
_cell.angle_beta   90.00
_cell.angle_gamma   90.00
#
_symmetry.space_group_name_H-M   'P 1'
#
loop_
_entity.id
_entity.type
_entity.pdbx_description
1 polymer ?
#
loop_
_entity_poly.entity_id
_entity_poly.type
_entity_poly.pdbx_seq_one_letter_code
_entity_poly.pdbx_strand_id
1 'polypeptide(L)'
;MVHGVGAHSVKMTKFNVQNVANPGLCVDCGYKHHGERFGLKECGWGGEQEMHLTWHQDIRPGRRSVCWDVSSGDPQAPVLLYNCHGMGGNQLWKYDPVSASFVLKIRKIEF
;
A
#
# COMPACT_ATOMS: atom_id res chain seq x y z
N MET A 1 6.02 -26.52 -27.86
CA MET A 1 6.63 -25.19 -27.67
C MET A 1 5.62 -24.32 -26.92
N VAL A 2 5.95 -24.05 -25.65
CA VAL A 2 5.56 -22.95 -24.75
C VAL A 2 5.30 -21.60 -25.50
N HIS A 3 4.48 -20.64 -25.08
CA HIS A 3 4.16 -20.05 -23.77
C HIS A 3 2.76 -19.40 -23.86
N GLY A 4 1.89 -19.47 -22.85
CA GLY A 4 1.91 -18.55 -21.71
C GLY A 4 0.75 -17.56 -21.83
N VAL A 5 -0.40 -17.90 -21.24
CA VAL A 5 -1.55 -16.99 -21.10
C VAL A 5 -1.04 -15.75 -20.36
N GLY A 6 -1.09 -14.60 -21.04
CA GLY A 6 -0.56 -13.34 -20.54
C GLY A 6 -1.07 -13.07 -19.14
N ALA A 7 -0.15 -12.89 -18.20
CA ALA A 7 -0.46 -12.30 -16.92
C ALA A 7 -1.17 -10.98 -17.20
N HIS A 8 -2.46 -10.88 -16.84
CA HIS A 8 -3.16 -9.61 -16.80
C HIS A 8 -2.33 -8.68 -15.93
N SER A 9 -1.58 -7.80 -16.58
CA SER A 9 -0.78 -6.79 -15.91
C SER A 9 -1.79 -5.89 -15.23
N VAL A 10 -1.95 -6.02 -13.92
CA VAL A 10 -2.68 -5.04 -13.13
C VAL A 10 -2.02 -3.71 -13.44
N LYS A 11 -2.71 -2.88 -14.21
CA LYS A 11 -2.24 -1.53 -14.56
C LYS A 11 -1.90 -0.87 -13.23
N MET A 12 -0.68 -0.33 -13.08
CA MET A 12 -0.33 0.41 -11.87
C MET A 12 -1.34 1.54 -11.71
N THR A 13 -2.28 1.36 -10.79
CA THR A 13 -3.36 2.32 -10.57
C THR A 13 -2.83 3.34 -9.59
N LYS A 14 -2.74 4.59 -10.05
CA LYS A 14 -2.49 5.75 -9.19
C LYS A 14 -3.79 6.11 -8.48
N PHE A 15 -3.74 6.38 -7.18
CA PHE A 15 -4.89 6.80 -6.38
C PHE A 15 -4.43 7.60 -5.16
N ASN A 16 -5.38 8.28 -4.52
CA ASN A 16 -5.18 8.87 -3.20
C ASN A 16 -6.00 8.05 -2.19
N VAL A 17 -5.55 7.99 -0.93
CA VAL A 17 -6.31 7.34 0.15
C VAL A 17 -6.91 8.42 1.03
N GLN A 18 -8.22 8.60 0.95
CA GLN A 18 -8.95 9.63 1.67
C GLN A 18 -9.53 9.08 2.98
N ASN A 19 -9.52 9.88 4.03
CA ASN A 19 -10.16 9.53 5.29
C ASN A 19 -11.69 9.62 5.14
N VAL A 20 -12.41 8.54 5.47
CA VAL A 20 -13.87 8.47 5.35
C VAL A 20 -14.59 9.40 6.35
N ALA A 21 -14.06 9.58 7.56
CA ALA A 21 -14.64 10.43 8.58
C ALA A 21 -14.38 11.93 8.34
N ASN A 22 -13.27 12.27 7.68
CA ASN A 22 -12.95 13.63 7.27
C ASN A 22 -12.41 13.64 5.83
N PRO A 23 -13.28 13.86 4.82
CA PRO A 23 -12.87 13.88 3.42
C PRO A 23 -11.86 14.97 3.06
N GLY A 24 -11.64 15.97 3.91
CA GLY A 24 -10.56 16.95 3.70
C GLY A 24 -9.16 16.37 3.88
N LEU A 25 -9.04 15.16 4.47
CA LEU A 25 -7.76 14.55 4.81
C LEU A 25 -7.42 13.34 3.93
N CYS A 26 -6.19 13.32 3.44
CA CYS A 26 -5.59 12.26 2.64
C CYS A 26 -4.38 11.68 3.35
N VAL A 27 -4.11 10.40 3.12
CA VAL A 27 -2.85 9.77 3.52
C VAL A 27 -1.71 10.45 2.77
N ASP A 28 -0.69 10.84 3.53
CA ASP A 28 0.48 11.55 3.06
C ASP A 28 1.73 10.90 3.67
N CYS A 29 2.59 10.36 2.78
CA CYS A 29 3.84 9.72 3.17
C CYS A 29 4.94 10.70 3.57
N GLY A 30 4.76 12.01 3.34
CA GLY A 30 5.59 13.09 3.89
C GLY A 30 7.09 12.98 3.57
N TYR A 31 7.44 12.33 2.46
CA TYR A 31 8.82 11.98 2.08
C TYR A 31 9.56 11.15 3.13
N LYS A 32 8.82 10.50 4.02
CA LYS A 32 9.35 9.70 5.13
C LYS A 32 10.14 8.50 4.61
N HIS A 33 11.12 8.08 5.39
CA HIS A 33 12.04 7.01 5.06
C HIS A 33 11.62 5.69 5.68
N HIS A 34 12.43 4.68 5.44
CA HIS A 34 12.32 3.38 6.07
C HIS A 34 12.21 3.49 7.61
N GLY A 35 11.27 2.73 8.19
CA GLY A 35 11.03 2.67 9.63
C GLY A 35 10.16 3.82 10.16
N GLU A 36 9.85 4.82 9.33
CA GLU A 36 9.06 5.97 9.76
C GLU A 36 7.56 5.76 9.55
N ARG A 37 6.79 6.31 10.49
CA ARG A 37 5.33 6.40 10.40
C ARG A 37 4.93 7.60 9.54
N PHE A 38 3.89 7.41 8.74
CA PHE A 38 3.23 8.46 7.97
C PHE A 38 1.80 8.69 8.48
N GLY A 39 1.11 9.70 7.95
CA GLY A 39 -0.15 10.16 8.54
C GLY A 39 -1.10 10.81 7.56
N LEU A 40 -2.02 11.60 8.11
CA LEU A 40 -3.01 12.35 7.36
C LEU A 40 -2.59 13.82 7.23
N LYS A 41 -2.83 14.40 6.06
CA LYS A 41 -2.67 15.82 5.73
C LYS A 41 -3.88 16.27 4.92
N GLU A 42 -4.07 17.59 4.79
CA GLU A 42 -5.07 18.13 3.86
C GLU A 42 -4.85 17.54 2.46
N CYS A 43 -5.92 17.19 1.74
CA CYS A 43 -5.83 16.67 0.39
C CYS A 43 -5.38 17.76 -0.61
N GLY A 44 -4.66 17.38 -1.67
CA GLY A 44 -4.43 18.23 -2.84
C GLY A 44 -2.97 18.56 -3.15
N TRP A 45 -2.02 17.98 -2.41
CA TRP A 45 -0.59 18.31 -2.53
C TRP A 45 0.15 17.46 -3.58
N GLY A 46 -0.51 16.42 -4.14
CA GLY A 46 0.12 15.48 -5.06
C GLY A 46 1.30 14.75 -4.41
N GLY A 47 2.26 14.28 -5.23
CA GLY A 47 3.51 13.69 -4.74
C GLY A 47 3.31 12.53 -3.76
N GLU A 48 3.59 12.78 -2.49
CA GLU A 48 3.50 11.82 -1.37
C GLU A 48 2.07 11.48 -0.93
N GLN A 49 1.05 12.09 -1.54
CA GLN A 49 -0.36 11.69 -1.42
C GLN A 49 -0.83 10.78 -2.56
N GLU A 50 -0.02 10.64 -3.63
CA GLU A 50 -0.31 9.75 -4.75
C GLU A 50 0.28 8.36 -4.47
N MET A 51 -0.59 7.38 -4.24
CA MET A 51 -0.25 5.99 -3.97
C MET A 51 -0.42 5.12 -5.22
N HIS A 52 0.43 4.10 -5.35
CA HIS A 52 0.40 3.15 -6.46
C HIS A 52 0.24 1.74 -5.89
N LEU A 53 -0.73 0.98 -6.38
CA LEU A 53 -0.82 -0.47 -6.14
C LEU A 53 -0.10 -1.18 -7.30
N THR A 54 1.00 -1.86 -7.01
CA THR A 54 1.83 -2.49 -8.04
C THR A 54 1.39 -3.92 -8.36
N TRP A 55 2.02 -4.53 -9.35
CA TRP A 55 1.80 -5.93 -9.71
C TRP A 55 2.26 -6.91 -8.61
N HIS A 56 3.17 -6.50 -7.72
CA HIS A 56 3.54 -7.25 -6.51
C HIS A 56 2.44 -7.19 -5.44
N GLN A 57 1.36 -6.46 -5.69
CA GLN A 57 0.28 -6.16 -4.74
C GLN A 57 0.80 -5.44 -3.48
N ASP A 58 1.83 -4.62 -3.64
CA ASP A 58 2.32 -3.69 -2.61
C ASP A 58 1.85 -2.25 -2.91
N ILE A 59 1.75 -1.41 -1.87
CA ILE A 59 1.34 0.00 -1.97
C ILE A 59 2.55 0.90 -1.75
N ARG A 60 2.80 1.84 -2.67
CA ARG A 60 3.96 2.73 -2.66
C ARG A 60 3.55 4.20 -2.84
N PRO A 61 4.20 5.17 -2.16
CA PRO A 61 4.10 6.57 -2.54
C PRO A 61 4.83 6.81 -3.87
N GLY A 62 4.08 7.16 -4.91
CA GLY A 62 4.61 7.34 -6.26
C GLY A 62 5.38 6.11 -6.76
N ARG A 63 6.62 6.33 -7.20
CA ARG A 63 7.52 5.27 -7.70
C ARG A 63 8.66 4.94 -6.72
N ARG A 64 8.54 5.32 -5.45
CA ARG A 64 9.59 5.13 -4.46
C ARG A 64 9.74 3.65 -4.10
N SER A 65 10.95 3.26 -3.69
CA SER A 65 11.28 1.89 -3.28
C SER A 65 10.92 1.59 -1.81
N VAL A 66 9.91 2.28 -1.28
CA VAL A 66 9.34 2.05 0.05
C VAL A 66 7.86 1.69 -0.06
N CYS A 67 7.41 0.77 0.77
CA CYS A 67 6.12 0.13 0.73
C CYS A 67 5.40 0.32 2.07
N TRP A 68 4.07 0.31 2.03
CA TRP A 68 3.26 0.19 3.24
C TRP A 68 3.47 -1.19 3.87
N ASP A 69 3.90 -1.17 5.13
CA ASP A 69 4.32 -2.36 5.87
C ASP A 69 3.68 -2.37 7.26
N VAL A 70 3.22 -3.54 7.69
CA VAL A 70 2.80 -3.77 9.08
C VAL A 70 3.82 -4.72 9.73
N SER A 71 4.86 -4.16 10.35
CA SER A 71 6.01 -4.93 10.82
C SER A 71 5.80 -5.65 12.15
N SER A 72 4.77 -5.25 12.92
CA SER A 72 4.41 -5.89 14.19
C SER A 72 3.14 -6.74 14.04
N GLY A 73 3.10 -7.86 14.77
CA GLY A 73 1.89 -8.69 14.93
C GLY A 73 0.93 -8.20 16.02
N ASP A 74 1.26 -7.10 16.70
CA ASP A 74 0.43 -6.55 17.77
C ASP A 74 -0.96 -6.12 17.25
N PRO A 75 -2.02 -6.23 18.08
CA PRO A 75 -3.31 -5.64 17.75
C PRO A 75 -3.15 -4.15 17.44
N GLN A 76 -3.76 -3.69 16.36
CA GLN A 76 -3.71 -2.28 15.91
C GLN A 76 -2.29 -1.77 15.60
N ALA A 77 -1.36 -2.67 15.22
CA ALA A 77 -0.05 -2.28 14.72
C ALA A 77 -0.16 -1.21 13.62
N PRO A 78 0.66 -0.14 13.68
CA PRO A 78 0.60 0.92 12.70
C PRO A 78 1.14 0.43 11.34
N VAL A 79 0.65 1.06 10.28
CA VAL A 79 1.31 0.98 8.96
C VAL A 79 2.49 1.96 8.95
N LEU A 80 3.64 1.47 8.51
CA LEU A 80 4.90 2.20 8.41
C LEU A 80 5.40 2.14 6.97
N LEU A 81 6.43 2.94 6.64
CA LEU A 81 7.19 2.74 5.42
C LEU A 81 8.34 1.77 5.67
N TYR A 82 8.46 0.74 4.85
CA TYR A 82 9.60 -0.18 4.85
C TYR A 82 10.12 -0.37 3.43
N ASN A 83 11.37 -0.82 3.27
CA ASN A 83 11.91 -1.05 1.93
C ASN A 83 11.09 -2.15 1.24
N CYS A 84 10.67 -1.89 0.00
CA CYS A 84 9.94 -2.88 -0.77
C CYS A 84 10.86 -4.06 -1.10
N HIS A 85 10.43 -5.28 -0.78
CA HIS A 85 11.21 -6.49 -1.04
C HIS A 85 10.51 -7.49 -1.97
N GLY A 86 9.25 -7.26 -2.33
CA GLY A 86 8.53 -8.05 -3.33
C GLY A 86 8.19 -9.50 -2.92
N MET A 87 8.39 -9.86 -1.64
CA MET A 87 8.12 -11.21 -1.11
C MET A 87 6.67 -11.37 -0.61
N GLY A 88 5.86 -10.31 -0.66
CA GLY A 88 4.51 -10.30 -0.09
C GLY A 88 4.52 -10.24 1.44
N GLY A 89 3.63 -10.99 2.09
CA GLY A 89 3.54 -11.03 3.56
C GLY A 89 2.94 -9.76 4.16
N ASN A 90 3.69 -9.10 5.04
CA ASN A 90 3.34 -7.82 5.68
C ASN A 90 3.33 -6.61 4.73
N GLN A 91 3.72 -6.79 3.46
CA GLN A 91 3.62 -5.79 2.39
C GLN A 91 2.56 -6.13 1.34
N LEU A 92 1.81 -7.22 1.50
CA LEU A 92 0.82 -7.68 0.53
C LEU A 92 -0.55 -7.08 0.84
N TRP A 93 -1.08 -6.25 -0.05
CA TRP A 93 -2.34 -5.55 0.14
C TRP A 93 -3.37 -5.93 -0.94
N LYS A 94 -4.64 -5.95 -0.55
CA LYS A 94 -5.78 -6.07 -1.48
C LYS A 94 -6.77 -4.95 -1.21
N TYR A 95 -7.22 -4.28 -2.25
CA TYR A 95 -8.38 -3.41 -2.17
C TYR A 95 -9.66 -4.24 -2.22
N ASP A 96 -10.55 -4.03 -1.25
CA ASP A 96 -11.91 -4.52 -1.26
C ASP A 96 -12.85 -3.41 -1.74
N PRO A 97 -13.45 -3.54 -2.94
CA PRO A 97 -14.33 -2.51 -3.49
C PRO A 97 -15.67 -2.41 -2.76
N VAL A 98 -16.09 -3.44 -2.00
CA VAL A 98 -17.37 -3.42 -1.29
C VAL A 98 -17.28 -2.53 -0.06
N SER A 99 -16.21 -2.69 0.72
CA SER A 99 -15.95 -1.88 1.91
C SER A 99 -15.13 -0.61 1.63
N ALA A 100 -14.67 -0.44 0.39
CA ALA A 100 -13.75 0.62 -0.02
C ALA A 100 -12.50 0.72 0.89
N SER A 101 -11.93 -0.44 1.25
CA SER A 101 -10.81 -0.52 2.20
C SER A 101 -9.64 -1.35 1.66
N PHE A 102 -8.44 -1.08 2.17
CA PHE A 102 -7.27 -1.92 1.93
C PHE A 102 -7.12 -2.92 3.06
N VAL A 103 -6.97 -4.19 2.69
CA VAL A 103 -6.81 -5.31 3.61
C VAL A 103 -5.42 -5.90 3.42
N LEU A 104 -4.67 -6.00 4.51
CA LEU A 104 -3.39 -6.71 4.53
C LEU A 104 -3.63 -8.21 4.34
N LYS A 105 -2.97 -8.79 3.35
CA LYS A 105 -3.01 -10.21 2.99
C LYS A 105 -1.78 -10.90 3.54
N ILE A 106 -1.77 -11.14 4.84
CA ILE A 106 -0.83 -12.11 5.40
C ILE A 106 -1.28 -13.49 4.90
N ARG A 107 -0.47 -14.15 4.07
CA ARG A 107 -0.70 -15.55 3.73
C ARG A 107 -0.57 -16.32 5.04
N LYS A 108 -1.66 -16.88 5.54
CA LYS A 108 -1.61 -17.82 6.65
C LYS A 108 -0.73 -18.99 6.17
N ILE A 109 0.47 -19.10 6.73
CA ILE A 109 1.28 -20.31 6.57
C ILE A 109 0.64 -21.31 7.52
N GLU A 110 -0.26 -22.12 6.99
CA GLU A 110 -0.74 -23.31 7.68
C GLU A 110 0.33 -24.39 7.46
N PHE A 111 0.83 -24.96 8.56
CA PHE A 111 1.68 -26.15 8.54
C PHE A 111 0.82 -27.40 8.52
#